data_AF-A0A379C7T7-F1
#
_entry.id   AF-A0A379C7T7-F1
#
_cell.length_a   1.000
_cell.length_b   1.000
_cell.length_c   1.000
_cell.angle_alpha   90.00
_cell.angle_beta   90.00
_cell.angle_gamma   90.00
#
_symmetry.space_group_name_H-M   'P 1'
#
loop_
_entity.id
_entity.type
_entity.pdbx_description
1 polymer ?
#
loop_
_entity_poly.entity_id
_entity_poly.type
_entity_poly.pdbx_seq_one_letter_code
_entity_poly.pdbx_strand_id
1 'polypeptide(L)'
;MRIYPRGTVLYNKDKAYNGINLISAAKDGVLLISMCGDELARYNLNPMPAKMLSNGNIISPTEFRTSDFGVSDGISLVEINKEGKILWEFSRNKFIKDRGYKEKWMARVHSDFQRQGHALDYCHSYKEFQTNKTLMLTHDSVHVSSISDKDLLDDVILEVDDCGNILWKFSFSEHFDELNFSEEAKNVIYRNPNLRITENPIGNYLDLTSISYLGANKWYDMGDSRFHPDNILFTARAANIIGIIDRKKNKIVYTLGPGLDKYSKFSPIIGSAFATLIPKGLEGEGNLLIYDNGGPCGYGPATIFAPKGLFPFVRGYTRILELNPLTLDINWMVDPRDFGFSIPLRGYKFYSPYGGNLERLPNGNTLITLTTEGMALEVTREKELVWLWTSPYRMDTENMLNNSLVYRVYRYPYNYWGIDDYPEREIKEINQSYFKLPGAGEFSTAKPINVEGAELNKDIDPLSQESESLKELRVSKEIYSRNHHRIKTISSYDFYEKTKNLTGIVIFGAIRCTHCGPLIELMTDLLDEEFPKISCYYLDIDANNSIARNLEITSIPLVNFYKNGELVYYFKGENTYDNIADVIDKYLI
;
A
#
# COMPACT_ATOMS: atom_id res chain seq x y z
N MET A 1 7.94 -11.82 -24.31
CA MET A 1 8.44 -12.62 -23.17
C MET A 1 9.77 -12.03 -22.72
N ARG A 2 9.89 -11.53 -21.49
CA ARG A 2 11.13 -10.95 -20.95
C ARG A 2 11.66 -11.86 -19.84
N ILE A 3 12.97 -12.10 -19.82
CA ILE A 3 13.67 -12.81 -18.75
C ILE A 3 14.01 -11.79 -17.68
N TYR A 4 13.72 -12.12 -16.41
CA TYR A 4 14.05 -11.29 -15.24
C TYR A 4 14.69 -12.19 -14.18
N PRO A 5 15.64 -11.68 -13.37
CA PRO A 5 16.15 -12.40 -12.19
C PRO A 5 15.01 -12.84 -11.27
N ARG A 6 15.16 -13.99 -10.60
CA ARG A 6 14.17 -14.61 -9.72
C ARG A 6 14.77 -14.92 -8.34
N GLY A 7 13.92 -15.09 -7.33
CA GLY A 7 14.32 -15.18 -5.92
C GLY A 7 14.53 -13.80 -5.31
N THR A 8 15.40 -13.69 -4.31
CA THR A 8 15.84 -12.39 -3.79
C THR A 8 16.78 -11.74 -4.81
N VAL A 9 16.38 -10.58 -5.33
CA VAL A 9 17.13 -9.81 -6.33
C VAL A 9 17.69 -8.51 -5.74
N LEU A 10 16.97 -7.98 -4.75
CA LEU A 10 17.20 -6.86 -3.84
C LEU A 10 17.40 -7.30 -2.39
N TYR A 11 18.54 -7.06 -1.72
CA TYR A 11 18.55 -7.09 -0.25
C TYR A 11 19.71 -6.27 0.35
N ASN A 12 19.38 -5.11 0.93
CA ASN A 12 20.26 -4.33 1.79
C ASN A 12 20.01 -4.70 3.26
N LYS A 13 20.91 -5.49 3.84
CA LYS A 13 20.76 -6.06 5.19
C LYS A 13 20.73 -5.03 6.34
N ASP A 14 21.26 -3.83 6.11
CA ASP A 14 21.39 -2.79 7.14
C ASP A 14 20.16 -1.87 7.14
N LYS A 15 19.44 -1.78 6.02
CA LYS A 15 18.22 -0.96 5.87
C LYS A 15 16.93 -1.78 5.93
N ALA A 16 16.95 -3.01 5.46
CA ALA A 16 15.81 -3.91 5.48
C ALA A 16 15.57 -4.47 6.89
N TYR A 17 14.31 -4.73 7.21
CA TYR A 17 13.92 -5.40 8.44
C TYR A 17 14.11 -6.91 8.28
N ASN A 18 15.08 -7.46 9.02
CA ASN A 18 15.46 -8.87 8.92
C ASN A 18 14.42 -9.78 9.58
N GLY A 19 14.07 -10.86 8.89
CA GLY A 19 13.11 -11.83 9.37
C GLY A 19 12.86 -12.95 8.37
N ILE A 20 11.99 -13.87 8.76
CA ILE A 20 11.51 -14.95 7.92
C ILE A 20 10.27 -14.49 7.14
N ASN A 21 10.24 -14.75 5.84
CA ASN A 21 9.12 -14.40 4.97
C ASN A 21 8.25 -15.65 4.76
N LEU A 22 6.99 -15.58 5.16
CA LEU A 22 5.98 -16.59 4.87
C LEU A 22 5.20 -16.17 3.62
N ILE A 23 5.35 -16.96 2.57
CA ILE A 23 4.87 -16.68 1.24
C ILE A 23 3.73 -17.63 0.91
N SER A 24 2.60 -17.03 0.57
CA SER A 24 1.42 -17.74 0.10
C SER A 24 1.51 -17.98 -1.41
N ALA A 25 2.21 -19.04 -1.82
CA ALA A 25 2.40 -19.36 -3.24
C ALA A 25 1.27 -20.27 -3.73
N ALA A 26 0.46 -19.79 -4.69
CA ALA A 26 -0.86 -20.37 -4.97
C ALA A 26 -0.87 -21.86 -5.41
N LYS A 27 0.19 -22.36 -6.08
CA LYS A 27 0.34 -23.78 -6.45
C LYS A 27 1.42 -24.53 -5.66
N ASP A 28 2.31 -23.78 -5.03
CA ASP A 28 3.55 -24.27 -4.43
C ASP A 28 3.45 -24.41 -2.91
N GLY A 29 2.30 -24.02 -2.36
CA GLY A 29 1.96 -24.12 -0.96
C GLY A 29 2.51 -22.97 -0.12
N VAL A 30 2.62 -23.22 1.18
CA VAL A 30 3.19 -22.25 2.12
C VAL A 30 4.70 -22.37 2.07
N LEU A 31 5.37 -21.30 1.64
CA LEU A 31 6.82 -21.26 1.55
C LEU A 31 7.39 -20.34 2.64
N LEU A 32 8.41 -20.81 3.35
CA LEU A 32 9.20 -20.00 4.27
C LEU A 32 10.57 -19.75 3.67
N ILE A 33 10.97 -18.47 3.56
CA ILE A 33 12.30 -18.08 3.08
C ILE A 33 13.01 -17.10 4.02
N SER A 34 14.33 -17.12 4.01
CA SER A 34 15.16 -16.05 4.59
C SER A 34 15.14 -14.77 3.75
N MET A 35 15.76 -13.68 4.21
CA MET A 35 15.85 -12.44 3.43
C MET A 35 16.73 -12.63 2.19
N CYS A 36 17.84 -13.36 2.30
CA CYS A 36 18.69 -13.69 1.16
C CYS A 36 18.09 -14.76 0.21
N GLY A 37 16.92 -15.32 0.54
CA GLY A 37 16.12 -16.15 -0.37
C GLY A 37 16.34 -17.66 -0.22
N ASP A 38 16.96 -18.12 0.85
CA ASP A 38 17.08 -19.55 1.16
C ASP A 38 15.71 -20.11 1.55
N GLU A 39 15.30 -21.22 0.94
CA GLU A 39 14.08 -21.93 1.36
C GLU A 39 14.32 -22.64 2.70
N LEU A 40 13.57 -22.26 3.73
CA LEU A 40 13.68 -22.82 5.08
C LEU A 40 12.69 -23.96 5.30
N ALA A 41 11.49 -23.86 4.72
CA ALA A 41 10.50 -24.92 4.73
C ALA A 41 9.45 -24.68 3.63
N ARG A 42 8.74 -25.76 3.26
CA ARG A 42 7.62 -25.73 2.34
C ARG A 42 6.54 -26.70 2.79
N TYR A 43 5.30 -26.24 2.83
CA TYR A 43 4.13 -27.04 3.20
C TYR A 43 3.16 -27.15 2.02
N ASN A 44 2.74 -28.38 1.72
CA ASN A 44 1.68 -28.66 0.76
C ASN A 44 0.31 -28.34 1.36
N LEU A 45 0.05 -27.06 1.59
CA LEU A 45 -1.21 -26.48 2.04
C LEU A 45 -1.72 -25.50 0.98
N ASN A 46 -2.95 -25.00 1.14
CA ASN A 46 -3.57 -24.07 0.19
C ASN A 46 -3.55 -22.64 0.75
N PRO A 47 -2.56 -21.79 0.37
CA PRO A 47 -2.29 -20.57 1.11
C PRO A 47 -3.08 -19.37 0.54
N MET A 48 -4.36 -19.24 0.88
CA MET A 48 -5.10 -17.99 0.60
C MET A 48 -5.86 -17.49 1.84
N PRO A 49 -5.16 -16.81 2.77
CA PRO A 49 -3.71 -16.75 2.93
C PRO A 49 -3.19 -17.90 3.81
N ALA A 50 -1.88 -17.91 4.07
CA ALA A 50 -1.32 -18.56 5.24
C ALA A 50 -0.73 -17.52 6.20
N LYS A 51 -0.77 -17.80 7.51
CA LYS A 51 -0.23 -16.93 8.58
C LYS A 51 0.50 -17.78 9.61
N MET A 52 1.49 -17.21 10.29
CA MET A 52 2.28 -17.90 11.32
C MET A 52 2.04 -17.29 12.69
N LEU A 53 1.85 -18.15 13.70
CA LEU A 53 1.76 -17.76 15.10
C LEU A 53 3.15 -17.64 15.73
N SER A 54 3.26 -16.94 16.85
CA SER A 54 4.52 -16.73 17.58
C SER A 54 5.26 -18.00 18.04
N ASN A 55 4.56 -19.14 18.14
CA ASN A 55 5.15 -20.44 18.45
C ASN A 55 5.67 -21.19 17.20
N GLY A 56 5.54 -20.59 16.01
CA GLY A 56 5.92 -21.16 14.72
C GLY A 56 4.85 -22.05 14.09
N ASN A 57 3.65 -22.17 14.69
CA ASN A 57 2.54 -22.87 14.04
C ASN A 57 2.04 -22.07 12.84
N ILE A 58 1.58 -22.78 11.80
CA ILE A 58 1.05 -22.17 10.58
C ILE A 58 -0.44 -22.44 10.51
N ILE A 59 -1.22 -21.39 10.21
CA ILE A 59 -2.64 -21.49 9.90
C ILE A 59 -2.84 -21.30 8.40
N SER A 60 -3.57 -22.20 7.75
CA SER A 60 -3.89 -22.11 6.32
C SER A 60 -5.11 -22.96 5.97
N PRO A 61 -5.82 -22.65 4.87
CA PRO A 61 -6.77 -23.58 4.28
C PRO A 61 -6.13 -24.91 3.84
N THR A 62 -6.90 -26.01 3.93
CA THR A 62 -6.46 -27.35 3.56
C THR A 62 -6.62 -27.64 2.07
N GLU A 63 -7.78 -27.30 1.51
CA GLU A 63 -8.17 -27.50 0.12
C GLU A 63 -9.23 -26.48 -0.29
N PHE A 64 -9.41 -26.24 -1.58
CA PHE A 64 -10.48 -25.42 -2.12
C PHE A 64 -11.56 -26.28 -2.76
N ARG A 65 -12.81 -25.88 -2.59
CA ARG A 65 -13.95 -26.36 -3.38
C ARG A 65 -13.71 -26.02 -4.86
N THR A 66 -14.12 -26.92 -5.76
CA THR A 66 -13.97 -26.69 -7.21
C THR A 66 -14.67 -25.39 -7.64
N SER A 67 -14.09 -24.72 -8.64
CA SER A 67 -14.63 -23.51 -9.25
C SER A 67 -15.98 -23.73 -9.93
N ASP A 68 -16.37 -24.98 -10.18
CA ASP A 68 -17.71 -25.31 -10.70
C ASP A 68 -18.81 -24.95 -9.69
N PHE A 69 -18.50 -24.99 -8.38
CA PHE A 69 -19.50 -24.83 -7.33
C PHE A 69 -19.23 -23.67 -6.36
N GLY A 70 -17.98 -23.20 -6.26
CA GLY A 70 -17.57 -22.17 -5.31
C GLY A 70 -16.58 -21.17 -5.89
N VAL A 71 -16.36 -20.09 -5.14
CA VAL A 71 -15.45 -18.99 -5.53
C VAL A 71 -14.39 -18.89 -4.46
N SER A 72 -13.31 -19.66 -4.61
CA SER A 72 -12.21 -19.74 -3.62
C SER A 72 -12.67 -20.19 -2.22
N ASP A 73 -13.68 -21.06 -2.15
CA ASP A 73 -14.20 -21.64 -0.89
C ASP A 73 -13.20 -22.65 -0.31
N GLY A 74 -12.46 -22.27 0.74
CA GLY A 74 -11.63 -23.18 1.52
C GLY A 74 -12.48 -24.16 2.33
N ILE A 75 -12.19 -25.46 2.23
CA ILE A 75 -12.99 -26.51 2.83
C ILE A 75 -12.79 -26.59 4.34
N SER A 76 -11.55 -26.50 4.82
CA SER A 76 -11.27 -26.33 6.24
C SER A 76 -10.09 -25.40 6.47
N LEU A 77 -10.08 -24.75 7.63
CA LEU A 77 -8.97 -23.95 8.13
C LEU A 77 -8.26 -24.76 9.22
N VAL A 78 -6.96 -24.98 9.08
CA VAL A 78 -6.18 -25.78 10.03
C VAL A 78 -5.05 -24.97 10.64
N GLU A 79 -4.73 -25.27 11.90
CA GLU A 79 -3.47 -24.90 12.54
C GLU A 79 -2.58 -26.14 12.57
N ILE A 80 -1.38 -26.04 12.00
CA ILE A 80 -0.38 -27.10 12.00
C ILE A 80 0.86 -26.67 12.79
N ASN A 81 1.54 -27.65 13.38
CA ASN A 81 2.89 -27.44 13.90
C ASN A 81 3.94 -27.52 12.78
N LYS A 82 5.23 -27.33 13.13
CA LYS A 82 6.35 -27.34 12.18
C LYS A 82 6.52 -28.68 11.45
N GLU A 83 6.14 -29.80 12.09
CA GLU A 83 6.19 -31.14 11.48
C GLU A 83 4.98 -31.41 10.56
N GLY A 84 4.03 -30.48 10.44
CA GLY A 84 2.82 -30.63 9.62
C GLY A 84 1.68 -31.39 10.29
N LYS A 85 1.75 -31.63 11.60
CA LYS A 85 0.65 -32.23 12.37
C LYS A 85 -0.43 -31.19 12.62
N ILE A 86 -1.68 -31.52 12.27
CA ILE A 86 -2.86 -30.72 12.59
C ILE A 86 -3.08 -30.71 14.10
N LEU A 87 -3.11 -29.51 14.67
CA LEU A 87 -3.39 -29.24 16.09
C LEU A 87 -4.82 -28.75 16.32
N TRP A 88 -5.37 -28.03 15.33
CA TRP A 88 -6.73 -27.51 15.35
C TRP A 88 -7.30 -27.47 13.92
N GLU A 89 -8.60 -27.68 13.77
CA GLU A 89 -9.31 -27.62 12.49
C GLU A 89 -10.71 -27.02 12.69
N PHE A 90 -11.09 -26.12 11.79
CA PHE A 90 -12.47 -25.70 11.61
C PHE A 90 -12.98 -26.03 10.21
N SER A 91 -14.11 -26.74 10.15
CA SER A 91 -14.77 -27.16 8.91
C SER A 91 -16.30 -27.09 8.99
N ARG A 92 -16.88 -26.51 10.06
CA ARG A 92 -18.31 -26.65 10.41
C ARG A 92 -19.13 -25.37 10.22
N ASN A 93 -19.00 -24.71 9.07
CA ASN A 93 -19.87 -23.57 8.73
C ASN A 93 -21.16 -24.03 8.02
N LYS A 94 -21.01 -24.75 6.88
CA LYS A 94 -22.14 -25.20 6.05
C LYS A 94 -21.99 -26.65 5.62
N PHE A 95 -23.10 -27.37 5.59
CA PHE A 95 -23.16 -28.71 5.02
C PHE A 95 -23.46 -28.61 3.52
N ILE A 96 -22.54 -29.08 2.68
CA ILE A 96 -22.57 -28.87 1.23
C ILE A 96 -22.79 -30.20 0.49
N LYS A 97 -23.61 -30.13 -0.56
CA LYS A 97 -23.99 -31.23 -1.43
C LYS A 97 -23.68 -30.89 -2.89
N ASP A 98 -22.43 -31.09 -3.28
CA ASP A 98 -21.98 -30.85 -4.65
C ASP A 98 -22.12 -32.09 -5.52
N ARG A 99 -22.59 -31.90 -6.75
CA ARG A 99 -22.79 -33.00 -7.70
C ARG A 99 -21.46 -33.68 -8.00
N GLY A 100 -21.40 -35.00 -7.80
CA GLY A 100 -20.18 -35.80 -8.04
C GLY A 100 -19.17 -35.81 -6.91
N TYR A 101 -19.45 -35.12 -5.79
CA TYR A 101 -18.59 -35.10 -4.60
C TYR A 101 -19.32 -35.66 -3.38
N LYS A 102 -18.56 -36.18 -2.40
CA LYS A 102 -19.13 -36.63 -1.12
C LYS A 102 -19.62 -35.43 -0.31
N GLU A 103 -20.86 -35.50 0.17
CA GLU A 103 -21.43 -34.48 1.06
C GLU A 103 -20.56 -34.32 2.32
N LYS A 104 -20.24 -33.08 2.68
CA LYS A 104 -19.41 -32.77 3.85
C LYS A 104 -19.70 -31.39 4.42
N TRP A 105 -19.35 -31.22 5.68
CA TRP A 105 -19.23 -29.90 6.28
C TRP A 105 -18.01 -29.18 5.70
N MET A 106 -18.17 -27.90 5.40
CA MET A 106 -17.11 -27.02 4.93
C MET A 106 -17.10 -25.72 5.76
N ALA A 107 -15.92 -25.15 5.99
CA ALA A 107 -15.74 -23.81 6.54
C ALA A 107 -16.16 -22.73 5.52
N ARG A 108 -15.93 -22.99 4.23
CA ARG A 108 -16.06 -22.02 3.14
C ARG A 108 -15.26 -20.75 3.40
N VAL A 109 -14.09 -20.90 4.01
CA VAL A 109 -13.19 -19.78 4.34
C VAL A 109 -12.59 -19.23 3.06
N HIS A 110 -12.51 -17.91 2.91
CA HIS A 110 -11.88 -17.30 1.74
C HIS A 110 -11.20 -15.98 2.13
N SER A 111 -10.19 -15.61 1.36
CA SER A 111 -9.46 -14.34 1.38
C SER A 111 -8.74 -13.92 2.68
N ASP A 112 -9.29 -14.15 3.88
CA ASP A 112 -8.64 -13.77 5.13
C ASP A 112 -9.21 -14.47 6.39
N PHE A 113 -8.38 -14.49 7.42
CA PHE A 113 -8.73 -14.92 8.79
C PHE A 113 -7.74 -14.29 9.78
N GLN A 114 -8.08 -14.28 11.07
CA GLN A 114 -7.22 -13.77 12.11
C GLN A 114 -7.48 -14.45 13.46
N ARG A 115 -6.41 -14.90 14.13
CA ARG A 115 -6.48 -15.35 15.53
C ARG A 115 -6.52 -14.11 16.45
N GLN A 116 -7.46 -14.04 17.39
CA GLN A 116 -7.58 -12.92 18.32
C GLN A 116 -6.34 -12.85 19.23
N GLY A 117 -5.84 -11.64 19.45
CA GLY A 117 -4.53 -11.40 20.07
C GLY A 117 -3.41 -11.20 19.07
N HIS A 118 -3.67 -11.58 17.82
CA HIS A 118 -2.72 -11.53 16.72
C HIS A 118 -3.17 -10.47 15.70
N ALA A 119 -3.55 -9.30 16.23
CA ALA A 119 -4.18 -8.22 15.47
C ALA A 119 -3.38 -7.84 14.22
N LEU A 120 -2.06 -8.08 14.23
CA LEU A 120 -1.21 -8.28 13.05
C LEU A 120 -0.04 -9.20 13.47
N ASP A 121 -0.05 -10.48 13.05
CA ASP A 121 0.90 -11.51 13.51
C ASP A 121 2.39 -11.19 13.26
N TYR A 122 2.69 -10.15 12.46
CA TYR A 122 4.03 -9.65 12.18
C TYR A 122 4.57 -8.65 13.23
N CYS A 123 3.74 -8.22 14.19
CA CYS A 123 4.14 -7.24 15.20
C CYS A 123 4.51 -7.92 16.53
N HIS A 124 5.70 -7.58 17.07
CA HIS A 124 6.25 -8.08 18.34
C HIS A 124 5.42 -7.74 19.60
N SER A 125 4.39 -6.89 19.49
CA SER A 125 3.88 -6.12 20.62
C SER A 125 2.73 -6.75 21.42
N TYR A 126 2.12 -7.85 20.97
CA TYR A 126 0.92 -8.39 21.64
C TYR A 126 1.15 -9.79 22.26
N LYS A 127 2.03 -9.86 23.25
CA LYS A 127 2.19 -11.09 24.08
C LYS A 127 1.01 -11.34 25.02
N GLU A 128 0.20 -10.32 25.33
CA GLU A 128 -0.74 -10.37 26.45
C GLU A 128 -2.15 -10.87 26.11
N PHE A 129 -2.46 -11.18 24.85
CA PHE A 129 -3.83 -11.52 24.42
C PHE A 129 -3.95 -12.80 23.59
N GLN A 130 -3.10 -13.81 23.81
CA GLN A 130 -3.30 -15.11 23.14
C GLN A 130 -4.60 -15.75 23.63
N THR A 131 -5.64 -15.61 22.82
CA THR A 131 -6.87 -16.40 22.94
C THR A 131 -6.90 -17.43 21.82
N ASN A 132 -7.76 -18.44 21.95
CA ASN A 132 -7.97 -19.41 20.88
C ASN A 132 -9.06 -19.00 19.87
N LYS A 133 -9.54 -17.74 19.91
CA LYS A 133 -10.64 -17.34 19.03
C LYS A 133 -10.15 -16.98 17.63
N THR A 134 -10.76 -17.53 16.60
CA THR A 134 -10.42 -17.25 15.21
C THR A 134 -11.55 -16.49 14.53
N LEU A 135 -11.26 -15.28 14.07
CA LEU A 135 -12.09 -14.54 13.13
C LEU A 135 -11.80 -15.09 11.72
N MET A 136 -12.83 -15.34 10.93
CA MET A 136 -12.68 -15.85 9.58
C MET A 136 -13.70 -15.25 8.65
N LEU A 137 -13.26 -14.93 7.44
CA LEU A 137 -14.14 -14.54 6.36
C LEU A 137 -14.57 -15.81 5.61
N THR A 138 -15.87 -15.98 5.46
CA THR A 138 -16.50 -17.18 4.88
C THR A 138 -17.64 -16.79 3.96
N HIS A 139 -18.05 -17.70 3.08
CA HIS A 139 -19.23 -17.48 2.26
C HIS A 139 -20.49 -18.17 2.81
N ASP A 140 -21.63 -17.50 2.65
CA ASP A 140 -22.97 -18.09 2.69
C ASP A 140 -23.65 -17.93 1.32
N SER A 141 -24.67 -18.73 1.05
CA SER A 141 -25.47 -18.64 -0.17
C SER A 141 -26.89 -18.27 0.21
N VAL A 142 -27.32 -17.09 -0.23
CA VAL A 142 -28.59 -16.48 0.19
C VAL A 142 -29.37 -15.95 -1.00
N HIS A 143 -30.68 -15.80 -0.83
CA HIS A 143 -31.56 -15.15 -1.79
C HIS A 143 -32.23 -13.96 -1.11
N VAL A 144 -31.81 -12.74 -1.48
CA VAL A 144 -32.27 -11.49 -0.84
C VAL A 144 -32.80 -10.57 -1.93
N SER A 145 -34.11 -10.64 -2.16
CA SER A 145 -34.80 -9.96 -3.27
C SER A 145 -34.73 -8.43 -3.22
N SER A 146 -34.46 -7.84 -2.05
CA SER A 146 -34.19 -6.40 -1.91
C SER A 146 -32.83 -5.98 -2.49
N ILE A 147 -31.89 -6.92 -2.63
CA ILE A 147 -30.55 -6.68 -3.20
C ILE A 147 -30.52 -7.07 -4.69
N SER A 148 -31.02 -8.28 -5.02
CA SER A 148 -31.07 -8.80 -6.38
C SER A 148 -32.09 -9.95 -6.51
N ASP A 149 -32.61 -10.16 -7.71
CA ASP A 149 -33.40 -11.34 -8.10
C ASP A 149 -32.54 -12.58 -8.40
N LYS A 150 -31.21 -12.49 -8.30
CA LYS A 150 -30.27 -13.62 -8.41
C LYS A 150 -29.86 -14.08 -7.01
N ASP A 151 -29.40 -15.33 -6.94
CA ASP A 151 -28.73 -15.82 -5.73
C ASP A 151 -27.43 -15.07 -5.48
N LEU A 152 -27.14 -14.82 -4.21
CA LEU A 152 -25.99 -14.06 -3.75
C LEU A 152 -25.04 -14.95 -2.97
N LEU A 153 -23.76 -14.75 -3.26
CA LEU A 153 -22.66 -15.24 -2.46
C LEU A 153 -22.40 -14.16 -1.41
N ASP A 154 -22.98 -14.34 -0.23
CA ASP A 154 -22.84 -13.38 0.85
C ASP A 154 -21.51 -13.59 1.56
N ASP A 155 -20.78 -12.50 1.73
CA ASP A 155 -19.62 -12.46 2.61
C ASP A 155 -20.10 -12.49 4.07
N VAL A 156 -19.53 -13.40 4.85
CA VAL A 156 -19.90 -13.64 6.25
C VAL A 156 -18.66 -13.72 7.12
N ILE A 157 -18.65 -12.94 8.20
CA ILE A 157 -17.58 -13.03 9.20
C ILE A 157 -18.06 -13.93 10.34
N LEU A 158 -17.27 -14.94 10.69
CA LEU A 158 -17.47 -15.78 11.86
C LEU A 158 -16.36 -15.55 12.87
N GLU A 159 -16.71 -15.54 14.16
CA GLU A 159 -15.76 -15.72 15.25
C GLU A 159 -16.00 -17.08 15.89
N VAL A 160 -14.97 -17.93 15.96
CA VAL A 160 -15.05 -19.29 16.52
C VAL A 160 -14.07 -19.49 17.67
N ASP A 161 -14.38 -20.35 18.62
CA ASP A 161 -13.44 -20.75 19.69
C ASP A 161 -12.54 -21.95 19.28
N ASP A 162 -11.67 -22.40 20.19
CA ASP A 162 -10.82 -23.60 20.00
C ASP A 162 -11.63 -24.87 19.81
N CYS A 163 -12.80 -24.96 20.43
CA CYS A 163 -13.70 -26.11 20.31
C CYS A 163 -14.47 -26.12 18.97
N GLY A 164 -14.35 -25.05 18.17
CA GLY A 164 -15.04 -24.89 16.89
C GLY A 164 -16.48 -24.42 17.03
N ASN A 165 -16.89 -23.90 18.19
CA ASN A 165 -18.20 -23.27 18.37
C ASN A 165 -18.18 -21.88 17.74
N ILE A 166 -19.25 -21.55 17.00
CA ILE A 166 -19.45 -20.21 16.44
C ILE A 166 -19.98 -19.30 17.56
N LEU A 167 -19.19 -18.31 17.96
CA LEU A 167 -19.52 -17.36 19.03
C LEU A 167 -20.25 -16.12 18.51
N TRP A 168 -19.96 -15.73 17.27
CA TRP A 168 -20.52 -14.55 16.62
C TRP A 168 -20.52 -14.71 15.10
N LYS A 169 -21.51 -14.11 14.44
CA LYS A 169 -21.70 -14.11 12.98
C LYS A 169 -22.14 -12.72 12.53
N PHE A 170 -21.62 -12.26 11.40
CA PHE A 170 -22.06 -11.05 10.71
C PHE A 170 -22.24 -11.34 9.22
N SER A 171 -23.46 -11.18 8.71
CA SER A 171 -23.81 -11.39 7.29
C SER A 171 -24.00 -10.05 6.61
N PHE A 172 -23.21 -9.75 5.58
CA PHE A 172 -23.25 -8.44 4.94
C PHE A 172 -24.58 -8.13 4.24
N SER A 173 -25.29 -9.17 3.78
CA SER A 173 -26.62 -9.02 3.18
C SER A 173 -27.66 -8.45 4.14
N GLU A 174 -27.50 -8.66 5.46
CA GLU A 174 -28.38 -8.08 6.50
C GLU A 174 -28.08 -6.60 6.77
N HIS A 175 -26.94 -6.10 6.26
CA HIS A 175 -26.45 -4.74 6.46
C HIS A 175 -26.29 -3.96 5.14
N PHE A 176 -26.95 -4.40 4.07
CA PHE A 176 -26.80 -3.81 2.74
C PHE A 176 -27.09 -2.30 2.70
N ASP A 177 -28.09 -1.84 3.45
CA ASP A 177 -28.44 -0.41 3.54
C ASP A 177 -27.38 0.42 4.28
N GLU A 178 -26.56 -0.21 5.15
CA GLU A 178 -25.47 0.46 5.88
C GLU A 178 -24.23 0.70 5.00
N LEU A 179 -24.15 0.05 3.83
CA LEU A 179 -23.04 0.20 2.87
C LEU A 179 -23.14 1.49 2.04
N ASN A 180 -24.25 2.22 2.12
CA ASN A 180 -24.45 3.53 1.48
C ASN A 180 -24.22 3.52 -0.04
N PHE A 181 -24.66 2.47 -0.74
CA PHE A 181 -24.72 2.48 -2.20
C PHE A 181 -25.72 3.53 -2.70
N SER A 182 -25.37 4.24 -3.78
CA SER A 182 -26.34 5.09 -4.49
C SER A 182 -27.43 4.24 -5.14
N GLU A 183 -28.57 4.86 -5.47
CA GLU A 183 -29.66 4.15 -6.16
C GLU A 183 -29.22 3.60 -7.53
N GLU A 184 -28.32 4.29 -8.23
CA GLU A 184 -27.71 3.79 -9.46
C GLU A 184 -26.87 2.54 -9.20
N ALA A 185 -26.02 2.55 -8.16
CA ALA A 185 -25.21 1.40 -7.77
C ALA A 185 -26.10 0.21 -7.37
N LYS A 186 -27.15 0.44 -6.57
CA LYS A 186 -28.15 -0.58 -6.22
C LYS A 186 -28.82 -1.16 -7.47
N ASN A 187 -29.18 -0.32 -8.44
CA ASN A 187 -29.76 -0.78 -9.70
C ASN A 187 -28.80 -1.64 -10.54
N VAL A 188 -27.50 -1.32 -10.54
CA VAL A 188 -26.49 -2.17 -11.19
C VAL A 188 -26.36 -3.51 -10.46
N ILE A 189 -26.22 -3.49 -9.13
CA ILE A 189 -26.11 -4.70 -8.29
C ILE A 189 -27.34 -5.59 -8.49
N TYR A 190 -28.55 -5.03 -8.47
CA TYR A 190 -29.78 -5.78 -8.70
C TYR A 190 -29.77 -6.51 -10.04
N ARG A 191 -29.37 -5.83 -11.12
CA ARG A 191 -29.31 -6.42 -12.47
C ARG A 191 -28.16 -7.40 -12.65
N ASN A 192 -27.00 -7.12 -12.06
CA ASN A 192 -25.81 -7.95 -12.14
C ASN A 192 -24.95 -7.77 -10.86
N PRO A 193 -25.14 -8.63 -9.84
CA PRO A 193 -24.44 -8.57 -8.56
C PRO A 193 -23.02 -9.17 -8.66
N ASN A 194 -22.31 -8.89 -9.76
CA ASN A 194 -21.03 -9.54 -10.11
C ASN A 194 -21.18 -11.07 -10.16
N LEU A 195 -22.00 -11.54 -11.10
CA LEU A 195 -22.25 -12.98 -11.31
C LEU A 195 -20.95 -13.73 -11.64
N ARG A 196 -20.67 -14.77 -10.85
CA ARG A 196 -19.57 -15.70 -11.08
C ARG A 196 -20.06 -16.88 -11.92
N ILE A 197 -19.16 -17.38 -12.77
CA ILE A 197 -19.46 -18.48 -13.68
C ILE A 197 -19.22 -19.79 -12.92
N THR A 198 -20.28 -20.27 -12.29
CA THR A 198 -20.41 -21.57 -11.61
C THR A 198 -21.53 -22.36 -12.30
N GLU A 199 -21.71 -23.65 -11.99
CA GLU A 199 -22.83 -24.46 -12.50
C GLU A 199 -24.19 -23.76 -12.26
N ASN A 200 -24.33 -23.16 -11.07
CA ASN A 200 -25.43 -22.25 -10.74
C ASN A 200 -24.83 -20.85 -10.53
N PRO A 201 -24.97 -19.92 -11.48
CA PRO A 201 -24.41 -18.58 -11.37
C PRO A 201 -24.86 -17.86 -10.09
N ILE A 202 -23.90 -17.26 -9.38
CA ILE A 202 -24.14 -16.63 -8.07
C ILE A 202 -23.43 -15.27 -8.00
N GLY A 203 -24.07 -14.28 -7.38
CA GLY A 203 -23.59 -12.90 -7.29
C GLY A 203 -22.62 -12.65 -6.15
N ASN A 204 -21.34 -12.38 -6.45
CA ASN A 204 -20.34 -11.99 -5.44
C ASN A 204 -20.24 -10.45 -5.39
N TYR A 205 -21.27 -9.81 -4.82
CA TYR A 205 -21.52 -8.38 -4.96
C TYR A 205 -20.54 -7.47 -4.17
N LEU A 206 -19.97 -7.94 -3.06
CA LEU A 206 -18.98 -7.16 -2.29
C LEU A 206 -17.55 -7.60 -2.53
N ASP A 207 -17.32 -8.91 -2.66
CA ASP A 207 -16.00 -9.54 -2.80
C ASP A 207 -15.08 -9.07 -1.66
N LEU A 208 -15.40 -9.48 -0.42
CA LEU A 208 -14.54 -9.16 0.71
C LEU A 208 -13.20 -9.89 0.58
N THR A 209 -12.15 -9.13 0.86
CA THR A 209 -10.77 -9.56 0.61
C THR A 209 -9.90 -9.53 1.86
N SER A 210 -10.24 -8.70 2.85
CA SER A 210 -9.52 -8.67 4.12
C SER A 210 -10.44 -8.33 5.29
N ILE A 211 -10.10 -8.89 6.45
CA ILE A 211 -10.70 -8.56 7.74
C ILE A 211 -9.60 -8.52 8.80
N SER A 212 -9.73 -7.60 9.76
CA SER A 212 -8.86 -7.57 10.93
C SER A 212 -9.55 -6.90 12.13
N TYR A 213 -9.26 -7.36 13.34
CA TYR A 213 -9.49 -6.58 14.54
C TYR A 213 -8.65 -5.30 14.46
N LEU A 214 -9.19 -4.18 14.95
CA LEU A 214 -8.45 -2.93 15.02
C LEU A 214 -7.28 -2.98 16.00
N GLY A 215 -7.43 -3.73 17.10
CA GLY A 215 -6.45 -3.77 18.17
C GLY A 215 -6.32 -2.43 18.91
N ALA A 216 -5.40 -2.37 19.87
CA ALA A 216 -5.15 -1.14 20.62
C ALA A 216 -4.70 -0.01 19.67
N ASN A 217 -5.30 1.18 19.80
CA ASN A 217 -5.00 2.31 18.92
C ASN A 217 -5.34 3.65 19.59
N LYS A 218 -4.64 4.70 19.16
CA LYS A 218 -4.77 6.06 19.69
C LYS A 218 -6.17 6.67 19.54
N TRP A 219 -6.95 6.29 18.51
CA TRP A 219 -8.25 6.92 18.26
C TRP A 219 -9.29 6.50 19.31
N TYR A 220 -9.25 5.23 19.71
CA TYR A 220 -10.07 4.77 20.83
C TYR A 220 -9.61 5.38 22.16
N ASP A 221 -8.28 5.49 22.38
CA ASP A 221 -7.72 6.15 23.55
C ASP A 221 -8.17 7.63 23.64
N MET A 222 -8.43 8.28 22.49
CA MET A 222 -8.99 9.63 22.37
C MET A 222 -10.52 9.70 22.44
N GLY A 223 -11.21 8.56 22.64
CA GLY A 223 -12.66 8.50 22.85
C GLY A 223 -13.51 8.19 21.62
N ASP A 224 -12.93 7.93 20.44
CA ASP A 224 -13.70 7.53 19.26
C ASP A 224 -14.09 6.05 19.31
N SER A 225 -15.31 5.78 19.77
CA SER A 225 -15.83 4.41 19.91
C SER A 225 -15.88 3.59 18.62
N ARG A 226 -15.84 4.23 17.43
CA ARG A 226 -15.76 3.50 16.16
C ARG A 226 -14.47 2.68 16.05
N PHE A 227 -13.41 3.16 16.70
CA PHE A 227 -12.10 2.51 16.68
C PHE A 227 -11.87 1.57 17.87
N HIS A 228 -12.91 1.13 18.57
CA HIS A 228 -12.76 0.18 19.68
C HIS A 228 -11.91 -1.05 19.26
N PRO A 229 -10.94 -1.53 20.07
CA PRO A 229 -10.01 -2.59 19.67
C PRO A 229 -10.63 -3.89 19.13
N ASP A 230 -11.78 -4.28 19.70
CA ASP A 230 -12.57 -5.46 19.26
C ASP A 230 -13.38 -5.25 17.98
N ASN A 231 -13.46 -4.02 17.45
CA ASN A 231 -14.14 -3.75 16.19
C ASN A 231 -13.32 -4.29 15.03
N ILE A 232 -14.01 -4.53 13.90
CA ILE A 232 -13.45 -5.25 12.76
C ILE A 232 -13.36 -4.30 11.58
N LEU A 233 -12.14 -4.06 11.08
CA LEU A 233 -11.91 -3.45 9.78
C LEU A 233 -12.12 -4.49 8.68
N PHE A 234 -12.79 -4.12 7.60
CA PHE A 234 -12.97 -4.96 6.42
C PHE A 234 -12.69 -4.18 5.14
N THR A 235 -12.34 -4.91 4.08
CA THR A 235 -12.20 -4.37 2.73
C THR A 235 -13.03 -5.20 1.74
N ALA A 236 -13.97 -4.53 1.06
CA ALA A 236 -14.86 -5.08 0.04
C ALA A 236 -14.44 -4.55 -1.35
N ARG A 237 -13.75 -5.40 -2.11
CA ARG A 237 -13.05 -4.98 -3.31
C ARG A 237 -14.00 -4.65 -4.45
N ALA A 238 -14.96 -5.54 -4.73
CA ALA A 238 -15.92 -5.33 -5.82
C ALA A 238 -16.82 -4.12 -5.53
N ALA A 239 -17.19 -3.92 -4.26
CA ALA A 239 -17.95 -2.75 -3.82
C ALA A 239 -17.13 -1.45 -3.75
N ASN A 240 -15.80 -1.53 -3.73
CA ASN A 240 -14.89 -0.41 -3.48
C ASN A 240 -15.13 0.27 -2.13
N ILE A 241 -15.26 -0.53 -1.07
CA ILE A 241 -15.54 -0.06 0.30
C ILE A 241 -14.45 -0.57 1.26
N ILE A 242 -13.94 0.32 2.10
CA ILE A 242 -13.22 -0.02 3.34
C ILE A 242 -14.11 0.43 4.49
N GLY A 243 -14.36 -0.44 5.48
CA GLY A 243 -15.27 -0.09 6.57
C GLY A 243 -14.91 -0.70 7.91
N ILE A 244 -15.56 -0.23 8.98
CA ILE A 244 -15.41 -0.76 10.33
C ILE A 244 -16.77 -1.22 10.85
N ILE A 245 -16.82 -2.44 11.37
CA ILE A 245 -17.95 -3.02 12.07
C ILE A 245 -17.78 -2.82 13.58
N ASP A 246 -18.76 -2.18 14.22
CA ASP A 246 -18.93 -2.23 15.67
C ASP A 246 -19.44 -3.62 16.03
N ARG A 247 -18.53 -4.48 16.50
CA ARG A 247 -18.78 -5.89 16.78
C ARG A 247 -19.87 -6.08 17.84
N LYS A 248 -19.94 -5.18 18.84
CA LYS A 248 -20.91 -5.28 19.94
C LYS A 248 -22.30 -4.86 19.49
N LYS A 249 -22.40 -3.81 18.66
CA LYS A 249 -23.68 -3.32 18.12
C LYS A 249 -24.15 -4.07 16.88
N ASN A 250 -23.28 -4.88 16.29
CA ASN A 250 -23.52 -5.59 15.04
C ASN A 250 -23.92 -4.62 13.91
N LYS A 251 -23.11 -3.58 13.68
CA LYS A 251 -23.38 -2.52 12.68
C LYS A 251 -22.10 -2.00 12.04
N ILE A 252 -22.18 -1.55 10.80
CA ILE A 252 -21.12 -0.81 10.12
C ILE A 252 -21.17 0.65 10.61
N VAL A 253 -20.06 1.13 11.19
CA VAL A 253 -19.98 2.44 11.86
C VAL A 253 -19.00 3.42 11.19
N TYR A 254 -18.26 2.94 10.19
CA TYR A 254 -17.35 3.74 9.38
C TYR A 254 -17.28 3.15 7.98
N THR A 255 -17.23 4.02 6.96
CA THR A 255 -17.01 3.63 5.57
C THR A 255 -16.15 4.66 4.85
N LEU A 256 -15.29 4.18 3.96
CA LEU A 256 -14.56 4.93 2.95
C LEU A 256 -14.92 4.30 1.59
N GLY A 257 -15.53 5.10 0.70
CA GLY A 257 -16.33 4.59 -0.41
C GLY A 257 -17.76 4.20 0.02
N PRO A 258 -18.62 3.72 -0.90
CA PRO A 258 -18.38 3.63 -2.35
C PRO A 258 -18.56 4.99 -3.07
N GLY A 259 -19.13 5.99 -2.38
CA GLY A 259 -19.31 7.35 -2.88
C GLY A 259 -17.99 8.11 -3.07
N LEU A 260 -17.97 9.03 -4.04
CA LEU A 260 -16.80 9.86 -4.37
C LEU A 260 -16.72 11.14 -3.54
N ASP A 261 -17.78 11.48 -2.82
CA ASP A 261 -17.94 12.70 -2.02
C ASP A 261 -16.90 12.83 -0.91
N LYS A 262 -16.50 11.71 -0.30
CA LYS A 262 -15.45 11.66 0.75
C LYS A 262 -14.03 11.90 0.22
N TYR A 263 -13.84 11.91 -1.11
CA TYR A 263 -12.54 12.00 -1.76
C TYR A 263 -12.23 13.41 -2.30
N SER A 264 -12.84 14.46 -1.74
CA SER A 264 -12.57 15.85 -2.17
C SER A 264 -11.09 16.27 -2.01
N LYS A 265 -10.33 15.58 -1.16
CA LYS A 265 -8.91 15.86 -0.86
C LYS A 265 -7.89 15.06 -1.69
N PHE A 266 -8.29 13.93 -2.29
CA PHE A 266 -7.36 13.06 -3.02
C PHE A 266 -8.10 12.18 -4.02
N SER A 267 -7.44 11.73 -5.10
CA SER A 267 -8.08 10.84 -6.08
C SER A 267 -8.63 9.59 -5.39
N PRO A 268 -9.81 9.07 -5.78
CA PRO A 268 -10.44 7.94 -5.10
C PRO A 268 -9.57 6.70 -4.97
N ILE A 269 -9.79 5.93 -3.90
CA ILE A 269 -9.26 4.56 -3.79
C ILE A 269 -10.02 3.68 -4.77
N ILE A 270 -9.31 2.82 -5.50
CA ILE A 270 -9.87 2.00 -6.57
C ILE A 270 -9.51 0.53 -6.32
N GLY A 271 -10.52 -0.22 -5.93
CA GLY A 271 -10.49 -1.69 -5.92
C GLY A 271 -9.55 -2.24 -4.86
N SER A 272 -9.49 -1.59 -3.70
CA SER A 272 -8.61 -2.03 -2.61
C SER A 272 -8.89 -3.48 -2.23
N ALA A 273 -7.84 -4.28 -2.13
CA ALA A 273 -7.90 -5.68 -1.70
C ALA A 273 -7.39 -5.90 -0.26
N PHE A 274 -6.79 -4.87 0.34
CA PHE A 274 -6.27 -4.94 1.69
C PHE A 274 -6.17 -3.56 2.32
N ALA A 275 -6.65 -3.45 3.55
CA ALA A 275 -6.43 -2.31 4.42
C ALA A 275 -6.20 -2.79 5.85
N THR A 276 -5.35 -2.08 6.59
CA THR A 276 -5.14 -2.31 8.02
C THR A 276 -5.03 -0.99 8.76
N LEU A 277 -5.35 -0.99 10.05
CA LEU A 277 -4.95 0.07 10.95
C LEU A 277 -3.52 -0.22 11.41
N ILE A 278 -2.59 0.73 11.25
CA ILE A 278 -1.21 0.53 11.71
C ILE A 278 -1.22 0.32 13.24
N PRO A 279 -0.71 -0.83 13.74
CA PRO A 279 -0.77 -1.17 15.15
C PRO A 279 -0.02 -0.20 16.06
N LYS A 280 -0.42 -0.23 17.33
CA LYS A 280 0.32 0.44 18.40
C LYS A 280 1.78 0.01 18.48
N GLY A 281 2.66 1.00 18.59
CA GLY A 281 4.12 0.81 18.65
C GLY A 281 4.83 0.75 17.29
N LEU A 282 4.11 0.89 16.17
CA LEU A 282 4.70 0.99 14.84
C LEU A 282 4.62 2.43 14.31
N GLU A 283 5.55 2.81 13.43
CA GLU A 283 5.53 4.15 12.82
C GLU A 283 4.26 4.34 11.99
N GLY A 284 3.55 5.46 12.25
CA GLY A 284 2.24 5.72 11.66
C GLY A 284 1.07 5.11 12.45
N GLU A 285 1.29 4.66 13.69
CA GLU A 285 0.25 4.11 14.59
C GLU A 285 -1.11 4.81 14.45
N GLY A 286 -2.16 4.00 14.26
CA GLY A 286 -3.53 4.46 14.08
C GLY A 286 -3.86 4.97 12.69
N ASN A 287 -2.90 5.15 11.78
CA ASN A 287 -3.23 5.50 10.39
C ASN A 287 -3.78 4.26 9.65
N LEU A 288 -4.65 4.47 8.66
CA LEU A 288 -5.04 3.43 7.72
C LEU A 288 -3.93 3.25 6.69
N LEU A 289 -3.40 2.03 6.59
CA LEU A 289 -2.49 1.63 5.53
C LEU A 289 -3.29 0.83 4.50
N ILE A 290 -3.34 1.32 3.26
CA ILE A 290 -4.28 0.88 2.23
C ILE A 290 -3.54 0.47 0.96
N TYR A 291 -3.88 -0.72 0.47
CA TYR A 291 -3.43 -1.22 -0.81
C TYR A 291 -4.42 -0.76 -1.87
N ASP A 292 -4.11 0.30 -2.60
CA ASP A 292 -4.99 0.84 -3.64
C ASP A 292 -4.60 0.25 -5.00
N ASN A 293 -5.26 -0.85 -5.36
CA ASN A 293 -4.90 -1.70 -6.49
C ASN A 293 -4.94 -0.98 -7.84
N GLY A 294 -6.01 -0.23 -8.11
CA GLY A 294 -6.32 0.37 -9.41
C GLY A 294 -7.10 -0.54 -10.36
N GLY A 295 -7.29 -1.83 -10.05
CA GLY A 295 -8.05 -2.74 -10.92
C GLY A 295 -9.56 -2.40 -11.00
N PRO A 296 -10.27 -2.89 -12.04
CA PRO A 296 -11.71 -2.65 -12.21
C PRO A 296 -12.51 -2.99 -10.94
N CYS A 297 -13.35 -2.05 -10.49
CA CYS A 297 -14.19 -2.19 -9.30
C CYS A 297 -15.38 -1.22 -9.28
N GLY A 298 -16.27 -1.41 -8.30
CA GLY A 298 -17.41 -0.56 -8.00
C GLY A 298 -18.61 -0.75 -8.91
N TYR A 299 -19.66 -0.01 -8.60
CA TYR A 299 -20.93 0.01 -9.32
C TYR A 299 -21.31 1.46 -9.58
N GLY A 300 -21.61 1.80 -10.83
CA GLY A 300 -21.82 3.20 -11.20
C GLY A 300 -22.49 3.37 -12.57
N PRO A 301 -22.43 4.58 -13.16
CA PRO A 301 -23.04 4.85 -14.45
C PRO A 301 -22.40 4.01 -15.55
N ALA A 302 -23.18 3.69 -16.59
CA ALA A 302 -22.68 3.01 -17.76
C ALA A 302 -21.64 3.87 -18.50
N THR A 303 -20.54 3.26 -18.92
CA THR A 303 -19.50 3.88 -19.73
C THR A 303 -19.19 3.02 -20.96
N ILE A 304 -18.40 3.52 -21.91
CA ILE A 304 -17.95 2.70 -23.05
C ILE A 304 -17.12 1.48 -22.62
N PHE A 305 -16.47 1.52 -21.45
CA PHE A 305 -15.67 0.43 -20.89
C PHE A 305 -16.44 -0.42 -19.88
N ALA A 306 -17.56 0.09 -19.35
CA ALA A 306 -18.46 -0.59 -18.42
C ALA A 306 -19.93 -0.34 -18.84
N PRO A 307 -20.41 -0.91 -19.98
CA PRO A 307 -21.71 -0.56 -20.57
C PRO A 307 -22.92 -0.94 -19.69
N LYS A 308 -22.72 -1.79 -18.69
CA LYS A 308 -23.75 -2.17 -17.70
C LYS A 308 -23.56 -1.50 -16.34
N GLY A 309 -22.58 -0.61 -16.20
CA GLY A 309 -22.24 0.04 -14.93
C GLY A 309 -21.49 -0.84 -13.93
N LEU A 310 -21.13 -2.08 -14.32
CA LEU A 310 -20.33 -2.99 -13.52
C LEU A 310 -18.84 -2.67 -13.68
N PHE A 311 -18.17 -2.41 -12.57
CA PHE A 311 -16.73 -2.13 -12.48
C PHE A 311 -16.24 -0.94 -13.34
N PRO A 312 -16.87 0.25 -13.22
CA PRO A 312 -16.51 1.41 -14.04
C PRO A 312 -15.21 2.10 -13.59
N PHE A 313 -14.73 1.84 -12.37
CA PHE A 313 -13.55 2.52 -11.82
C PHE A 313 -12.28 1.71 -12.08
N VAL A 314 -11.29 2.34 -12.71
CA VAL A 314 -10.01 1.70 -13.05
C VAL A 314 -8.89 2.75 -13.09
N ARG A 315 -7.68 2.33 -12.72
CA ARG A 315 -6.43 3.08 -12.79
C ARG A 315 -5.30 2.12 -13.10
N GLY A 316 -4.49 2.42 -14.13
CA GLY A 316 -3.46 1.51 -14.66
C GLY A 316 -2.20 1.33 -13.80
N TYR A 317 -2.30 1.51 -12.48
CA TYR A 317 -1.21 1.30 -11.52
C TYR A 317 -1.71 1.18 -10.08
N THR A 318 -0.91 0.51 -9.25
CA THR A 318 -1.13 0.38 -7.82
C THR A 318 -0.45 1.53 -7.08
N ARG A 319 -1.02 1.98 -5.97
CA ARG A 319 -0.35 2.85 -5.01
C ARG A 319 -0.65 2.37 -3.60
N ILE A 320 0.26 2.65 -2.68
CA ILE A 320 0.03 2.40 -1.25
C ILE A 320 -0.20 3.74 -0.58
N LEU A 321 -1.23 3.82 0.26
CA LEU A 321 -1.62 5.03 0.96
C LEU A 321 -1.56 4.81 2.46
N GLU A 322 -0.98 5.75 3.18
CA GLU A 322 -1.11 5.88 4.63
C GLU A 322 -1.96 7.11 4.92
N LEU A 323 -3.18 6.90 5.42
CA LEU A 323 -4.18 7.95 5.64
C LEU A 323 -4.48 8.12 7.12
N ASN A 324 -4.69 9.36 7.54
CA ASN A 324 -5.41 9.60 8.79
C ASN A 324 -6.89 9.20 8.59
N PRO A 325 -7.47 8.24 9.34
CA PRO A 325 -8.83 7.78 9.10
C PRO A 325 -9.92 8.80 9.45
N LEU A 326 -9.60 9.86 10.20
CA LEU A 326 -10.56 10.88 10.59
C LEU A 326 -10.55 12.06 9.62
N THR A 327 -9.36 12.54 9.26
CA THR A 327 -9.21 13.74 8.42
C THR A 327 -9.05 13.40 6.93
N LEU A 328 -8.71 12.15 6.63
CA LEU A 328 -8.36 11.63 5.30
C LEU A 328 -7.12 12.27 4.67
N ASP A 329 -6.27 12.90 5.48
CA ASP A 329 -5.00 13.45 5.00
C ASP A 329 -4.02 12.31 4.70
N ILE A 330 -3.28 12.43 3.59
CA ILE A 330 -2.25 11.47 3.18
C ILE A 330 -0.98 11.78 3.96
N ASN A 331 -0.62 10.90 4.89
CA ASN A 331 0.60 11.02 5.70
C ASN A 331 1.82 10.40 4.99
N TRP A 332 1.60 9.41 4.11
CA TRP A 332 2.62 8.82 3.27
C TRP A 332 1.99 8.11 2.06
N MET A 333 2.73 8.04 0.96
CA MET A 333 2.30 7.34 -0.24
C MET A 333 3.52 6.84 -1.02
N VAL A 334 3.40 5.65 -1.61
CA VAL A 334 4.31 5.20 -2.67
C VAL A 334 3.53 4.79 -3.92
N ASP A 335 4.04 5.17 -5.09
CA ASP A 335 3.48 4.81 -6.39
C ASP A 335 4.61 4.57 -7.44
N PRO A 336 4.30 4.21 -8.70
CA PRO A 336 5.32 3.91 -9.70
C PRO A 336 6.39 5.01 -9.90
N ARG A 337 6.04 6.29 -9.70
CA ARG A 337 6.94 7.43 -9.91
C ARG A 337 8.08 7.47 -8.91
N ASP A 338 7.84 7.02 -7.68
CA ASP A 338 8.87 6.92 -6.64
C ASP A 338 9.97 5.92 -7.02
N PHE A 339 9.67 4.98 -7.94
CA PHE A 339 10.64 4.04 -8.52
C PHE A 339 11.13 4.44 -9.91
N GLY A 340 10.91 5.70 -10.31
CA GLY A 340 11.32 6.22 -11.63
C GLY A 340 10.49 5.68 -12.80
N PHE A 341 9.26 5.20 -12.56
CA PHE A 341 8.35 4.77 -13.60
C PHE A 341 7.31 5.84 -13.92
N SER A 342 7.46 6.48 -15.08
CA SER A 342 6.49 7.44 -15.60
C SER A 342 5.13 6.79 -15.84
N ILE A 343 4.05 7.48 -15.49
CA ILE A 343 2.66 7.08 -15.77
C ILE A 343 2.20 7.86 -17.01
N PRO A 344 1.50 7.23 -17.97
CA PRO A 344 1.07 5.82 -18.00
C PRO A 344 2.12 4.85 -18.58
N LEU A 345 3.20 5.36 -19.19
CA LEU A 345 4.18 4.58 -19.96
C LEU A 345 4.75 3.33 -19.26
N ARG A 346 4.97 3.40 -17.95
CA ARG A 346 5.61 2.36 -17.14
C ARG A 346 4.89 2.11 -15.81
N GLY A 347 3.69 2.67 -15.60
CA GLY A 347 2.90 2.48 -14.37
C GLY A 347 2.60 1.00 -14.08
N TYR A 348 2.42 0.19 -15.13
CA TYR A 348 2.21 -1.26 -15.03
C TYR A 348 3.33 -2.03 -14.33
N LYS A 349 4.53 -1.45 -14.19
CA LYS A 349 5.65 -2.09 -13.48
C LYS A 349 5.47 -2.13 -11.96
N PHE A 350 4.54 -1.34 -11.43
CA PHE A 350 4.10 -1.37 -10.04
C PHE A 350 2.57 -1.44 -10.04
N TYR A 351 2.04 -2.54 -10.58
CA TYR A 351 0.60 -2.75 -10.73
C TYR A 351 0.21 -4.18 -10.38
N SER A 352 -0.59 -4.32 -9.34
CA SER A 352 -1.33 -5.54 -9.04
C SER A 352 -2.82 -5.22 -9.08
N PRO A 353 -3.52 -5.43 -10.22
CA PRO A 353 -4.94 -5.11 -10.32
C PRO A 353 -5.78 -5.87 -9.29
N TYR A 354 -5.35 -7.08 -8.89
CA TYR A 354 -6.03 -7.94 -7.91
C TYR A 354 -5.05 -8.40 -6.83
N GLY A 355 -5.59 -8.83 -5.68
CA GLY A 355 -4.79 -9.27 -4.53
C GLY A 355 -3.97 -8.15 -3.92
N GLY A 356 -2.90 -8.50 -3.22
CA GLY A 356 -2.02 -7.55 -2.55
C GLY A 356 -1.99 -7.77 -1.04
N ASN A 357 -0.86 -7.38 -0.46
CA ASN A 357 -0.66 -7.32 0.99
C ASN A 357 0.20 -6.12 1.33
N LEU A 358 0.07 -5.63 2.56
CA LEU A 358 0.94 -4.61 3.11
C LEU A 358 1.18 -4.81 4.62
N GLU A 359 2.39 -4.50 5.06
CA GLU A 359 2.78 -4.55 6.48
C GLU A 359 3.68 -3.36 6.81
N ARG A 360 3.36 -2.59 7.87
CA ARG A 360 4.32 -1.67 8.47
C ARG A 360 5.26 -2.48 9.35
N LEU A 361 6.55 -2.43 9.05
CA LEU A 361 7.58 -3.20 9.75
C LEU A 361 8.11 -2.42 10.96
N PRO A 362 8.70 -3.09 11.98
CA PRO A 362 9.18 -2.44 13.20
C PRO A 362 10.24 -1.34 13.02
N ASN A 363 11.01 -1.38 11.93
CA ASN A 363 11.97 -0.33 11.59
C ASN A 363 11.37 0.86 10.84
N GLY A 364 10.03 0.91 10.68
CA GLY A 364 9.33 1.96 9.94
C GLY A 364 9.15 1.65 8.45
N ASN A 365 9.77 0.62 7.88
CA ASN A 365 9.60 0.27 6.47
C ASN A 365 8.21 -0.32 6.17
N THR A 366 7.83 -0.40 4.90
CA THR A 366 6.63 -1.11 4.44
C THR A 366 6.99 -2.32 3.60
N LEU A 367 6.52 -3.51 3.99
CA LEU A 367 6.48 -4.68 3.09
C LEU A 367 5.24 -4.57 2.22
N ILE A 368 5.40 -4.77 0.91
CA ILE A 368 4.32 -4.69 -0.09
C ILE A 368 4.39 -5.94 -0.95
N THR A 369 3.27 -6.63 -1.14
CA THR A 369 3.15 -7.76 -2.09
C THR A 369 2.41 -7.30 -3.34
N LEU A 370 3.03 -7.40 -4.51
CA LEU A 370 2.38 -7.28 -5.82
C LEU A 370 1.96 -8.68 -6.29
N THR A 371 0.72 -9.06 -6.01
CA THR A 371 0.24 -10.43 -6.19
C THR A 371 0.32 -10.94 -7.61
N THR A 372 -0.15 -10.16 -8.59
CA THR A 372 -0.18 -10.61 -10.00
C THR A 372 1.20 -10.63 -10.64
N GLU A 373 2.11 -9.77 -10.17
CA GLU A 373 3.52 -9.76 -10.60
C GLU A 373 4.34 -10.86 -9.90
N GLY A 374 3.83 -11.42 -8.79
CA GLY A 374 4.56 -12.39 -7.99
C GLY A 374 5.76 -11.76 -7.30
N MET A 375 5.64 -10.52 -6.84
CA MET A 375 6.74 -9.77 -6.23
C MET A 375 6.40 -9.38 -4.80
N ALA A 376 7.41 -9.36 -3.93
CA ALA A 376 7.32 -8.75 -2.62
C ALA A 376 8.51 -7.80 -2.45
N LEU A 377 8.24 -6.60 -1.95
CA LEU A 377 9.24 -5.55 -1.84
C LEU A 377 9.14 -4.85 -0.49
N GLU A 378 10.28 -4.41 0.04
CA GLU A 378 10.36 -3.59 1.22
C GLU A 378 10.84 -2.19 0.85
N VAL A 379 10.10 -1.19 1.33
CA VAL A 379 10.29 0.21 1.00
C VAL A 379 10.47 1.02 2.27
N THR A 380 11.49 1.88 2.33
CA THR A 380 11.70 2.78 3.47
C THR A 380 10.69 3.93 3.50
N ARG A 381 10.68 4.71 4.58
CA ARG A 381 9.87 5.92 4.68
C ARG A 381 10.25 6.96 3.62
N GLU A 382 11.53 7.02 3.28
CA GLU A 382 12.11 7.83 2.20
C GLU A 382 11.88 7.22 0.81
N LYS A 383 11.11 6.13 0.73
CA LYS A 383 10.71 5.45 -0.50
C LYS A 383 11.85 4.76 -1.25
N GLU A 384 12.91 4.39 -0.54
CA GLU A 384 13.99 3.58 -1.08
C GLU A 384 13.57 2.10 -1.09
N LEU A 385 13.77 1.42 -2.22
CA LEU A 385 13.62 -0.03 -2.32
C LEU A 385 14.84 -0.71 -1.68
N VAL A 386 14.64 -1.43 -0.58
CA VAL A 386 15.75 -2.05 0.19
C VAL A 386 15.73 -3.57 0.21
N TRP A 387 14.59 -4.17 -0.17
CA TRP A 387 14.49 -5.60 -0.42
C TRP A 387 13.51 -5.84 -1.55
N LEU A 388 13.84 -6.79 -2.43
CA LEU A 388 12.97 -7.22 -3.52
C LEU A 388 13.14 -8.71 -3.72
N TRP A 389 12.03 -9.42 -3.60
CA TRP A 389 11.90 -10.82 -3.95
C TRP A 389 10.89 -11.00 -5.09
N THR A 390 11.22 -11.88 -6.02
CA THR A 390 10.38 -12.19 -7.17
C THR A 390 10.21 -13.70 -7.28
N SER A 391 8.97 -14.15 -7.38
CA SER A 391 8.61 -15.57 -7.33
C SER A 391 9.27 -16.34 -8.47
N PRO A 392 10.11 -17.36 -8.18
CA PRO A 392 10.65 -18.24 -9.21
C PRO A 392 9.61 -19.24 -9.72
N TYR A 393 8.51 -19.42 -9.00
CA TYR A 393 7.48 -20.39 -9.34
C TYR A 393 6.55 -19.82 -10.39
N ARG A 394 6.32 -20.59 -11.45
CA ARG A 394 5.41 -20.22 -12.54
C ARG A 394 4.22 -21.15 -12.56
N MET A 395 3.09 -20.58 -12.96
CA MET A 395 1.83 -21.26 -13.14
C MET A 395 1.37 -21.12 -14.58
N ASP A 396 1.05 -22.25 -15.18
CA ASP A 396 0.11 -22.34 -16.28
C ASP A 396 -1.19 -22.98 -15.75
N THR A 397 -2.33 -22.34 -16.01
CA THR A 397 -3.67 -22.92 -15.94
C THR A 397 -4.46 -22.50 -17.17
N GLU A 398 -5.57 -23.18 -17.48
CA GLU A 398 -6.45 -22.81 -18.60
C GLU A 398 -6.93 -21.35 -18.52
N ASN A 399 -7.12 -20.83 -17.30
CA ASN A 399 -7.60 -19.46 -17.04
C ASN A 399 -6.49 -18.46 -16.66
N MET A 400 -5.26 -18.92 -16.44
CA MET A 400 -4.12 -18.07 -16.12
C MET A 400 -2.82 -18.62 -16.73
N LEU A 401 -2.43 -18.07 -17.88
CA LEU A 401 -1.24 -18.47 -18.61
C LEU A 401 0.00 -17.72 -18.08
N ASN A 402 1.09 -18.44 -17.82
CA ASN A 402 2.43 -17.91 -17.50
C ASN A 402 2.47 -16.85 -16.37
N ASN A 403 1.78 -17.07 -15.25
CA ASN A 403 1.86 -16.15 -14.10
C ASN A 403 2.80 -16.66 -13.00
N SER A 404 3.18 -15.80 -12.05
CA SER A 404 3.97 -16.18 -10.86
C SER A 404 3.22 -15.83 -9.57
N LEU A 405 1.90 -16.01 -9.55
CA LEU A 405 1.00 -15.42 -8.57
C LEU A 405 1.38 -15.79 -7.13
N VAL A 406 1.54 -14.77 -6.29
CA VAL A 406 1.74 -14.91 -4.84
C VAL A 406 0.63 -14.16 -4.13
N TYR A 407 -0.19 -14.86 -3.36
CA TYR A 407 -1.38 -14.28 -2.76
C TYR A 407 -1.02 -13.19 -1.74
N ARG A 408 -0.19 -13.53 -0.74
CA ARG A 408 0.32 -12.60 0.28
C ARG A 408 1.70 -13.04 0.76
N VAL A 409 2.52 -12.09 1.18
CA VAL A 409 3.75 -12.32 1.94
C VAL A 409 3.63 -11.61 3.27
N TYR A 410 3.94 -12.33 4.34
CA TYR A 410 4.05 -11.80 5.71
C TYR A 410 5.48 -11.97 6.21
N ARG A 411 6.01 -10.99 6.93
CA ARG A 411 7.34 -11.09 7.55
C ARG A 411 7.27 -11.25 9.05
N TYR A 412 7.95 -12.28 9.55
CA TYR A 412 8.01 -12.62 10.96
C TYR A 412 9.43 -12.58 11.50
N PRO A 413 9.61 -12.47 12.82
CA PRO A 413 10.90 -12.67 13.46
C PRO A 413 11.44 -14.09 13.23
N TYR A 414 12.76 -14.23 13.13
CA TYR A 414 13.40 -15.55 12.98
C TYR A 414 13.13 -16.51 14.15
N ASN A 415 12.97 -15.97 15.36
CA ASN A 415 12.73 -16.77 16.55
C ASN A 415 11.34 -17.45 16.58
N TYR A 416 10.36 -16.97 15.80
CA TYR A 416 9.09 -17.72 15.60
C TYR A 416 9.40 -19.08 14.97
N TRP A 417 10.41 -19.14 14.11
CA TRP A 417 10.91 -20.38 13.53
C TRP A 417 11.94 -21.11 14.38
N GLY A 418 12.29 -20.60 15.56
CA GLY A 418 13.31 -21.19 16.44
C GLY A 418 14.74 -20.97 15.92
N ILE A 419 14.95 -19.89 15.16
CA ILE A 419 16.26 -19.46 14.69
C ILE A 419 16.62 -18.17 15.45
N ASP A 420 17.66 -18.21 16.26
CA ASP A 420 18.10 -17.05 17.04
C ASP A 420 19.05 -16.13 16.24
N ASP A 421 19.91 -16.73 15.41
CA ASP A 421 20.85 -16.01 14.54
C ASP A 421 20.92 -16.68 13.17
N TYR A 422 20.46 -15.97 12.14
CA TYR A 422 20.51 -16.45 10.75
C TYR A 422 21.59 -15.68 9.98
N PRO A 423 22.54 -16.36 9.30
CA PRO A 423 23.65 -15.71 8.62
C PRO A 423 23.21 -15.09 7.29
N GLU A 424 22.57 -13.92 7.38
CA GLU A 424 22.05 -13.19 6.22
C GLU A 424 23.14 -12.69 5.27
N ARG A 425 22.86 -12.78 3.97
CA ARG A 425 23.78 -12.41 2.88
C ARG A 425 23.17 -11.29 2.06
N GLU A 426 23.84 -10.14 2.05
CA GLU A 426 23.42 -8.99 1.23
C GLU A 426 23.35 -9.37 -0.26
N ILE A 427 22.29 -8.95 -0.94
CA ILE A 427 22.10 -9.16 -2.39
C ILE A 427 22.15 -7.80 -3.07
N LYS A 428 23.23 -7.57 -3.82
CA LYS A 428 23.43 -6.32 -4.56
C LYS A 428 22.57 -6.30 -5.81
N GLU A 429 21.95 -5.16 -6.06
CA GLU A 429 21.23 -4.93 -7.29
C GLU A 429 22.17 -5.03 -8.51
N ILE A 430 21.65 -5.64 -9.57
CA ILE A 430 22.32 -5.70 -10.87
C ILE A 430 21.92 -4.46 -11.69
N ASN A 431 22.90 -3.74 -12.25
CA ASN A 431 22.61 -2.68 -13.22
C ASN A 431 22.01 -3.28 -14.50
N GLN A 432 20.69 -3.17 -14.63
CA GLN A 432 19.94 -3.77 -15.74
C GLN A 432 20.27 -3.16 -17.10
N SER A 433 20.66 -1.89 -17.15
CA SER A 433 20.91 -1.17 -18.41
C SER A 433 22.06 -1.77 -19.22
N TYR A 434 22.99 -2.44 -18.54
CA TYR A 434 24.18 -3.04 -19.15
C TYR A 434 24.39 -4.50 -18.74
N PHE A 435 23.39 -5.14 -18.13
CA PHE A 435 23.47 -6.56 -17.80
C PHE A 435 23.44 -7.39 -19.08
N LYS A 436 24.36 -8.36 -19.18
CA LYS A 436 24.51 -9.22 -20.35
C LYS A 436 24.62 -10.68 -19.95
N LEU A 437 24.07 -11.56 -20.79
CA LEU A 437 24.25 -13.00 -20.66
C LEU A 437 25.60 -13.43 -21.24
N PRO A 438 26.16 -14.57 -20.81
CA PRO A 438 27.37 -15.12 -21.41
C PRO A 438 27.25 -15.23 -22.94
N GLY A 439 28.24 -14.70 -23.66
CA GLY A 439 28.28 -14.69 -25.14
C GLY A 439 27.60 -13.50 -25.82
N ALA A 440 26.94 -12.59 -25.06
CA ALA A 440 26.39 -11.37 -25.62
C ALA A 440 27.48 -10.32 -25.93
N GLY A 441 27.30 -9.53 -26.99
CA GLY A 441 28.23 -8.48 -27.41
C GLY A 441 28.32 -7.30 -26.44
N GLU A 442 29.41 -6.55 -26.53
CA GLU A 442 29.65 -5.38 -25.68
C GLU A 442 28.83 -4.16 -26.11
N PHE A 443 28.24 -3.47 -25.13
CA PHE A 443 27.55 -2.20 -25.35
C PHE A 443 28.53 -1.07 -25.67
N SER A 444 28.06 -0.05 -26.39
CA SER A 444 28.80 1.21 -26.62
C SER A 444 30.17 1.05 -27.30
N THR A 445 30.38 -0.02 -28.07
CA THR A 445 31.63 -0.27 -28.79
C THR A 445 31.68 0.40 -30.17
N ALA A 446 30.53 0.75 -30.73
CA ALA A 446 30.45 1.49 -31.98
C ALA A 446 30.94 2.94 -31.76
N LYS A 447 31.84 3.41 -32.63
CA LYS A 447 32.20 4.82 -32.66
C LYS A 447 31.01 5.63 -33.19
N PRO A 448 30.57 6.69 -32.48
CA PRO A 448 29.55 7.59 -33.00
C PRO A 448 30.00 8.17 -34.36
N ILE A 449 29.13 8.09 -35.36
CA ILE A 449 29.35 8.74 -36.67
C ILE A 449 28.66 10.10 -36.60
N ASN A 450 29.44 11.17 -36.58
CA ASN A 450 28.91 12.53 -36.60
C ASN A 450 28.43 12.88 -38.01
N VAL A 451 27.20 13.36 -38.12
CA VAL A 451 26.60 13.81 -39.38
C VAL A 451 26.58 15.33 -39.37
N GLU A 452 27.19 15.95 -40.37
CA GLU A 452 27.26 17.41 -40.48
C GLU A 452 25.86 18.03 -40.52
N GLY A 453 25.63 19.07 -39.71
CA GLY A 453 24.34 19.75 -39.58
C GLY A 453 23.29 19.01 -38.74
N ALA A 454 23.58 17.83 -38.20
CA ALA A 454 22.66 17.10 -37.33
C ALA A 454 23.10 17.19 -35.86
N GLU A 455 22.14 17.47 -34.97
CA GLU A 455 22.31 17.39 -33.52
C GLU A 455 21.31 16.40 -32.93
N LEU A 456 21.80 15.54 -32.02
CA LEU A 456 20.93 14.62 -31.29
C LEU A 456 20.18 15.40 -30.21
N ASN A 457 18.91 15.73 -30.45
CA ASN A 457 18.06 16.33 -29.44
C ASN A 457 17.74 15.31 -28.33
N LYS A 458 18.02 15.67 -27.08
CA LYS A 458 17.76 14.84 -25.89
C LYS A 458 16.45 15.18 -25.19
N ASP A 459 15.76 16.22 -25.65
CA ASP A 459 14.49 16.71 -25.12
C ASP A 459 13.30 16.12 -25.89
N ILE A 460 13.21 14.79 -25.91
CA ILE A 460 12.03 14.09 -26.42
C ILE A 460 11.25 13.61 -25.20
N ASP A 461 10.17 14.31 -24.88
CA ASP A 461 9.23 13.94 -23.83
C ASP A 461 7.92 13.43 -24.44
N PRO A 462 7.70 12.10 -24.52
CA PRO A 462 6.43 11.55 -25.00
C PRO A 462 5.21 12.00 -24.17
N LEU A 463 5.41 12.40 -22.92
CA LEU A 463 4.32 12.89 -22.05
C LEU A 463 3.87 14.29 -22.45
N SER A 464 4.64 15.04 -23.25
CA SER A 464 4.20 16.31 -23.83
C SER A 464 3.02 16.18 -24.81
N GLN A 465 2.72 14.95 -25.25
CA GLN A 465 1.62 14.63 -26.18
C GLN A 465 0.35 14.12 -25.49
N GLU A 466 0.39 13.82 -24.19
CA GLU A 466 -0.79 13.38 -23.45
C GLU A 466 -1.63 14.57 -23.00
N SER A 467 -2.95 14.47 -23.23
CA SER A 467 -3.95 15.49 -22.87
C SER A 467 -4.68 15.16 -21.56
N GLU A 468 -4.21 14.18 -20.78
CA GLU A 468 -4.82 13.85 -19.49
C GLU A 468 -4.40 14.85 -18.42
N SER A 469 -5.43 15.58 -17.97
CA SER A 469 -5.47 16.72 -17.08
C SER A 469 -4.10 17.32 -16.70
N LEU A 470 -3.79 18.42 -17.39
CA LEU A 470 -2.89 19.47 -16.90
C LEU A 470 -3.18 19.92 -15.46
N LYS A 471 -4.25 19.46 -14.79
CA LYS A 471 -4.54 19.71 -13.38
C LYS A 471 -3.79 18.75 -12.45
N GLU A 472 -3.74 17.44 -12.74
CA GLU A 472 -2.96 16.49 -11.93
C GLU A 472 -1.47 16.52 -12.28
N LEU A 473 -1.12 16.82 -13.54
CA LEU A 473 0.25 17.12 -13.93
C LEU A 473 0.68 18.51 -13.47
N ARG A 474 -0.23 19.51 -13.34
CA ARG A 474 0.06 20.73 -12.59
C ARG A 474 0.11 20.49 -11.11
N VAL A 475 -0.64 19.58 -10.50
CA VAL A 475 -0.52 19.31 -9.05
C VAL A 475 0.70 18.45 -8.75
N SER A 476 1.10 17.52 -9.62
CA SER A 476 2.36 16.76 -9.46
C SER A 476 3.57 17.59 -9.86
N LYS A 477 3.46 18.42 -10.92
CA LYS A 477 4.46 19.46 -11.16
C LYS A 477 4.40 20.51 -10.07
N GLU A 478 3.28 20.94 -9.50
CA GLU A 478 3.19 21.90 -8.38
C GLU A 478 3.63 21.28 -7.07
N ILE A 479 3.60 19.97 -6.87
CA ILE A 479 4.23 19.33 -5.70
C ILE A 479 5.75 19.21 -5.94
N TYR A 480 6.20 19.02 -7.19
CA TYR A 480 7.61 19.05 -7.58
C TYR A 480 8.15 20.47 -7.96
N SER A 481 7.27 21.48 -8.00
CA SER A 481 7.50 22.87 -8.44
C SER A 481 6.86 23.88 -7.50
N ARG A 482 6.38 23.45 -6.32
CA ARG A 482 6.23 24.28 -5.10
C ARG A 482 7.60 24.52 -4.47
N ASN A 483 8.51 24.86 -5.35
CA ASN A 483 9.56 25.82 -5.19
C ASN A 483 9.58 26.44 -6.59
N HIS A 484 8.93 27.58 -6.88
CA HIS A 484 9.45 28.89 -6.52
C HIS A 484 8.93 29.94 -7.53
N HIS A 485 7.81 30.61 -7.24
CA HIS A 485 7.48 31.83 -8.01
C HIS A 485 7.96 33.09 -7.29
N ARG A 486 7.98 33.07 -5.95
CA ARG A 486 8.43 34.20 -5.13
C ARG A 486 9.84 34.08 -4.55
N ILE A 487 10.13 32.92 -3.97
CA ILE A 487 11.47 32.51 -3.55
C ILE A 487 12.18 31.94 -4.78
N LYS A 488 13.48 32.14 -5.02
CA LYS A 488 14.21 31.64 -6.21
C LYS A 488 15.35 30.71 -5.83
N THR A 489 15.57 29.61 -6.54
CA THR A 489 16.68 28.71 -6.19
C THR A 489 18.00 29.30 -6.68
N ILE A 490 19.02 29.26 -5.83
CA ILE A 490 20.40 29.60 -6.15
C ILE A 490 21.32 28.43 -5.84
N SER A 491 22.45 28.37 -6.53
CA SER A 491 23.46 27.33 -6.43
C SER A 491 24.76 27.89 -5.85
N SER A 492 25.71 27.02 -5.56
CA SER A 492 27.06 27.40 -5.17
C SER A 492 27.81 28.22 -6.24
N TYR A 493 27.44 28.10 -7.52
CA TYR A 493 28.08 28.84 -8.61
C TYR A 493 27.70 30.32 -8.65
N ASP A 494 26.46 30.65 -8.28
CA ASP A 494 25.90 32.01 -8.35
C ASP A 494 25.61 32.62 -6.97
N PHE A 495 25.76 31.87 -5.87
CA PHE A 495 25.49 32.32 -4.50
C PHE A 495 26.16 33.68 -4.19
N TYR A 496 27.48 33.79 -4.40
CA TYR A 496 28.22 35.02 -4.07
C TYR A 496 27.84 36.18 -5.00
N GLU A 497 27.54 35.90 -6.26
CA GLU A 497 27.09 36.93 -7.20
C GLU A 497 25.71 37.48 -6.81
N LYS A 498 24.79 36.59 -6.46
CA LYS A 498 23.41 36.93 -6.06
C LYS A 498 23.34 37.60 -4.69
N THR A 499 24.25 37.27 -3.77
CA THR A 499 24.26 37.84 -2.42
C THR A 499 25.08 39.13 -2.30
N LYS A 500 26.03 39.42 -3.20
CA LYS A 500 26.96 40.56 -3.11
C LYS A 500 26.31 41.93 -2.87
N ASN A 501 25.14 42.19 -3.44
CA ASN A 501 24.38 43.43 -3.28
C ASN A 501 22.92 43.16 -2.89
N LEU A 502 22.65 42.01 -2.27
CA LEU A 502 21.30 41.57 -1.96
C LEU A 502 20.70 42.43 -0.84
N THR A 503 19.54 43.02 -1.11
CA THR A 503 18.58 43.40 -0.07
C THR A 503 17.42 42.41 -0.13
N GLY A 504 17.46 41.40 0.73
CA GLY A 504 16.63 40.21 0.57
C GLY A 504 17.01 39.07 1.51
N ILE A 505 16.41 37.91 1.28
CA ILE A 505 16.44 36.76 2.18
C ILE A 505 17.05 35.55 1.47
N VAL A 506 17.81 34.73 2.19
CA VAL A 506 18.29 33.43 1.71
C VAL A 506 17.94 32.34 2.73
N ILE A 507 17.20 31.34 2.28
CA ILE A 507 16.81 30.16 3.06
C ILE A 507 17.74 29.01 2.67
N PHE A 508 18.44 28.45 3.65
CA PHE A 508 19.26 27.26 3.50
C PHE A 508 18.49 26.05 4.03
N GLY A 509 18.24 25.07 3.16
CA GLY A 509 17.47 23.87 3.50
C GLY A 509 17.97 22.64 2.75
N ALA A 510 17.26 21.53 2.90
CA ALA A 510 17.54 20.28 2.19
C ALA A 510 16.26 19.46 2.02
N ILE A 511 16.22 18.53 1.06
CA ILE A 511 15.04 17.68 0.81
C ILE A 511 14.67 16.84 2.04
N ARG A 512 15.67 16.39 2.81
CA ARG A 512 15.50 15.64 4.06
C ARG A 512 14.97 16.46 5.25
N CYS A 513 14.76 17.77 5.08
CA CYS A 513 14.37 18.68 6.16
C CYS A 513 12.85 18.78 6.29
N THR A 514 12.29 18.14 7.31
CA THR A 514 10.84 18.13 7.58
C THR A 514 10.26 19.52 7.88
N HIS A 515 11.07 20.43 8.45
CA HIS A 515 10.66 21.79 8.80
C HIS A 515 10.80 22.80 7.65
N CYS A 516 11.48 22.43 6.55
CA CYS A 516 11.76 23.36 5.46
C CYS A 516 10.52 23.62 4.59
N GLY A 517 9.67 22.60 4.38
CA GLY A 517 8.43 22.74 3.61
C GLY A 517 7.45 23.76 4.20
N PRO A 518 7.02 23.59 5.47
CA PRO A 518 6.10 24.52 6.12
C PRO A 518 6.62 25.98 6.16
N LEU A 519 7.91 26.15 6.42
CA LEU A 519 8.54 27.48 6.45
C LEU A 519 8.53 28.14 5.06
N ILE A 520 8.79 27.38 3.99
CA ILE A 520 8.78 27.90 2.62
C ILE A 520 7.37 28.35 2.20
N GLU A 521 6.33 27.61 2.59
CA GLU A 521 4.93 28.01 2.35
C GLU A 521 4.62 29.32 3.08
N LEU A 522 4.92 29.38 4.39
CA LEU A 522 4.76 30.59 5.20
C LEU A 522 5.46 31.82 4.61
N MET A 523 6.72 31.66 4.19
CA MET A 523 7.52 32.72 3.58
C MET A 523 6.97 33.16 2.22
N THR A 524 6.36 32.25 1.46
CA THR A 524 5.77 32.57 0.17
C THR A 524 4.55 33.47 0.36
N ASP A 525 3.63 33.07 1.24
CA ASP A 525 2.41 33.84 1.53
C ASP A 525 2.77 35.25 2.05
N LEU A 526 3.70 35.34 3.01
CA LEU A 526 4.17 36.62 3.57
C LEU A 526 4.78 37.55 2.51
N LEU A 527 5.62 37.02 1.62
CA LEU A 527 6.30 37.79 0.58
C LEU A 527 5.40 38.21 -0.57
N ASP A 528 4.30 37.49 -0.80
CA ASP A 528 3.30 37.80 -1.83
C ASP A 528 2.26 38.81 -1.32
N GLU A 529 1.83 38.67 -0.07
CA GLU A 529 0.78 39.50 0.52
C GLU A 529 1.30 40.84 1.06
N GLU A 530 2.40 40.84 1.81
CA GLU A 530 2.86 42.02 2.55
C GLU A 530 4.15 42.64 1.97
N PHE A 531 5.07 41.81 1.47
CA PHE A 531 6.40 42.28 1.06
C PHE A 531 6.79 41.97 -0.39
N PRO A 532 6.00 42.37 -1.41
CA PRO A 532 6.19 41.97 -2.82
C PRO A 532 7.50 42.46 -3.45
N LYS A 533 8.21 43.39 -2.81
CA LYS A 533 9.48 43.96 -3.30
C LYS A 533 10.73 43.25 -2.77
N ILE A 534 10.63 42.42 -1.72
CA ILE A 534 11.78 41.79 -1.07
C ILE A 534 12.21 40.52 -1.80
N SER A 535 13.41 40.45 -2.36
CA SER A 535 13.86 39.21 -3.04
C SER A 535 14.15 38.11 -2.03
N CYS A 536 13.70 36.87 -2.29
CA CYS A 536 14.01 35.73 -1.45
C CYS A 536 14.60 34.60 -2.30
N TYR A 537 15.59 33.90 -1.76
CA TYR A 537 16.26 32.79 -2.41
C TYR A 537 16.29 31.54 -1.54
N TYR A 538 16.41 30.38 -2.17
CA TYR A 538 16.61 29.10 -1.50
C TYR A 538 17.88 28.43 -2.02
N LEU A 539 18.65 27.84 -1.11
CA LEU A 539 19.84 27.07 -1.45
C LEU A 539 19.75 25.70 -0.78
N ASP A 540 19.70 24.65 -1.60
CA ASP A 540 19.79 23.27 -1.14
C ASP A 540 21.22 22.95 -0.73
N ILE A 541 21.44 22.74 0.57
CA ILE A 541 22.78 22.50 1.12
C ILE A 541 23.32 21.11 0.77
N ASP A 542 22.47 20.11 0.55
CA ASP A 542 22.91 18.74 0.22
C ASP A 542 23.49 18.70 -1.21
N ALA A 543 22.94 19.52 -2.11
CA ALA A 543 23.47 19.73 -3.47
C ALA A 543 24.66 20.72 -3.52
N ASN A 544 24.89 21.52 -2.48
CA ASN A 544 25.86 22.63 -2.47
C ASN A 544 26.78 22.63 -1.25
N ASN A 545 27.38 21.46 -0.97
CA ASN A 545 28.20 21.19 0.22
C ASN A 545 29.35 22.19 0.48
N SER A 546 29.87 22.85 -0.56
CA SER A 546 30.94 23.86 -0.43
C SER A 546 30.46 25.12 0.31
N ILE A 547 29.24 25.59 0.02
CA ILE A 547 28.65 26.76 0.69
C ILE A 547 28.31 26.44 2.14
N ALA A 548 27.75 25.25 2.39
CA ALA A 548 27.40 24.80 3.74
C ALA A 548 28.64 24.75 4.67
N ARG A 549 29.79 24.30 4.16
CA ARG A 549 31.07 24.30 4.91
C ARG A 549 31.62 25.70 5.11
N ASN A 550 31.65 26.53 4.08
CA ASN A 550 32.22 27.89 4.15
C ASN A 550 31.43 28.81 5.09
N LEU A 551 30.12 28.62 5.18
CA LEU A 551 29.22 29.37 6.07
C LEU A 551 28.98 28.68 7.42
N GLU A 552 29.68 27.58 7.70
CA GLU A 552 29.57 26.79 8.93
C GLU A 552 28.11 26.45 9.32
N ILE A 553 27.29 26.06 8.33
CA ILE A 553 25.87 25.77 8.54
C ILE A 553 25.72 24.42 9.26
N THR A 554 25.38 24.47 10.55
CA THR A 554 25.22 23.28 11.40
C THR A 554 23.78 22.81 11.60
N SER A 555 22.79 23.60 11.15
CA SER A 555 21.37 23.35 11.38
C SER A 555 20.52 23.96 10.27
N ILE A 556 19.48 23.24 9.84
CA ILE A 556 18.51 23.69 8.82
C ILE A 556 17.06 23.53 9.32
N PRO A 557 16.10 24.37 8.87
CA PRO A 557 16.31 25.52 7.99
C PRO A 557 17.10 26.65 8.69
N LEU A 558 17.98 27.31 7.95
CA LEU A 558 18.64 28.56 8.37
C LEU A 558 18.15 29.66 7.43
N VAL A 559 17.66 30.77 7.98
CA VAL A 559 17.17 31.91 7.20
C VAL A 559 18.04 33.12 7.49
N ASN A 560 18.69 33.63 6.45
CA ASN A 560 19.56 34.80 6.51
C ASN A 560 18.91 35.99 5.81
N PHE A 561 19.02 37.17 6.42
CA PHE A 561 18.53 38.44 5.90
C PHE A 561 19.72 39.32 5.55
N TYR A 562 19.77 39.81 4.32
CA TYR A 562 20.85 40.65 3.79
C TYR A 562 20.32 42.04 3.44
N LYS A 563 21.08 43.10 3.76
CA LYS A 563 20.83 44.48 3.29
C LYS A 563 22.08 44.97 2.57
N ASN A 564 21.98 45.30 1.29
CA ASN A 564 23.12 45.69 0.44
C ASN A 564 24.29 44.69 0.47
N GLY A 565 23.99 43.40 0.62
CA GLY A 565 24.97 42.31 0.66
C GLY A 565 25.61 42.03 2.02
N GLU A 566 25.31 42.81 3.05
CA GLU A 566 25.72 42.52 4.42
C GLU A 566 24.63 41.73 5.15
N LEU A 567 25.01 40.68 5.89
CA LEU A 567 24.10 39.90 6.73
C LEU A 567 23.67 40.75 7.92
N VAL A 568 22.37 41.06 8.02
CA VAL A 568 21.81 41.95 9.06
C VAL A 568 21.03 41.20 10.13
N TYR A 569 20.49 40.01 9.81
CA TYR A 569 19.78 39.16 10.77
C TYR A 569 19.77 37.69 10.30
N TYR A 570 19.61 36.74 11.22
CA TYR A 570 19.33 35.35 10.87
C TYR A 570 18.55 34.63 11.98
N PHE A 571 17.86 33.55 11.61
CA PHE A 571 17.30 32.60 12.57
C PHE A 571 17.41 31.16 12.08
N LYS A 572 17.27 30.21 13.00
CA LYS A 572 17.35 28.76 12.76
C LYS A 572 16.03 28.11 13.17
N GLY A 573 15.55 27.16 12.38
CA GLY A 573 14.30 26.43 12.65
C GLY A 573 13.05 27.19 12.19
N GLU A 574 11.90 26.78 12.74
CA GLU A 574 10.61 27.40 12.45
C GLU A 574 10.47 28.77 13.13
N ASN A 575 9.64 29.64 12.56
CA ASN A 575 9.29 30.93 13.13
C ASN A 575 7.86 31.30 12.74
N THR A 576 7.25 32.28 13.42
CA THR A 576 5.87 32.69 13.18
C THR A 576 5.78 33.77 12.11
N TYR A 577 4.62 33.87 11.45
CA TYR A 577 4.34 34.89 10.43
C TYR A 577 4.72 36.30 10.90
N ASP A 578 4.16 36.72 12.04
CA ASP A 578 4.35 38.06 12.62
C ASP A 578 5.82 38.37 12.93
N ASN A 579 6.55 37.40 13.47
CA ASN A 579 7.96 37.60 13.82
C ASN A 579 8.82 37.80 12.56
N ILE A 580 8.50 37.09 11.48
CA ILE A 580 9.23 37.23 10.21
C ILE A 580 8.88 38.58 9.58
N ALA A 581 7.59 38.99 9.60
CA ALA A 581 7.14 40.29 9.12
C ALA A 581 7.88 41.45 9.83
N ASP A 582 7.92 41.43 11.16
CA ASP A 582 8.61 42.42 11.99
C ASP A 582 10.11 42.52 11.65
N VAL A 583 10.76 41.38 11.39
CA VAL A 583 12.17 41.32 10.99
C VAL A 583 12.37 41.92 9.59
N ILE A 584 11.47 41.64 8.65
CA ILE A 584 11.55 42.22 7.30
C ILE A 584 11.42 43.74 7.38
N ASP A 585 10.42 44.26 8.10
CA ASP A 585 10.20 45.70 8.26
C ASP A 585 11.39 46.39 8.94
N LYS A 586 11.95 45.77 9.97
CA LYS A 586 13.04 46.37 10.75
C LYS A 586 14.37 46.39 10.01
N TYR A 587 14.67 45.34 9.25
CA TYR A 587 16.01 45.14 8.70
C TYR A 587 16.10 45.33 7.18
N LEU A 588 15.05 45.03 6.42
CA LEU A 588 15.09 45.05 4.95
C LEU A 588 14.36 46.23 4.32
N ILE A 589 13.36 46.79 5.00
CA ILE A 589 12.73 48.07 4.67
C ILE A 589 13.46 49.21 5.39
#